data_AF-A0A7H8V733-F1
#
_entry.id   AF-A0A7H8V733-F1
#
_cell.length_a   1.000
_cell.length_b   1.000
_cell.length_c   1.000
_cell.angle_alpha   90.00
_cell.angle_beta   90.00
_cell.angle_gamma   90.00
#
_symmetry.space_group_name_H-M   'P 1'
#
loop_
_entity.id
_entity.type
_entity.pdbx_description
1 polymer ?
#
loop_
_entity_poly.entity_id
_entity_poly.type
_entity_poly.pdbx_seq_one_letter_code
_entity_poly.pdbx_strand_id
1 'polypeptide(L)'
;MEGANDVIRNGIEIEIQYRGESTKAFVRFMGNDSRGNAKFEFVGISSEGNIATYHTKSGKDFWKKVNNGEFIKNINPVMGGEQ
;
A
#
# COMPACT_ATOMS: atom_id res chain seq x y z
N MET A 1 3.65 -15.11 7.30
CA MET A 1 2.91 -14.54 6.15
C MET A 1 1.47 -14.14 6.49
N GLU A 2 0.96 -14.44 7.68
CA GLU A 2 -0.43 -14.14 8.06
C GLU A 2 -0.78 -12.64 7.97
N GLY A 3 0.09 -11.74 8.43
CA GLY A 3 -0.14 -10.30 8.33
C GLY A 3 -0.24 -9.79 6.89
N ALA A 4 0.59 -10.29 5.96
CA ALA A 4 0.51 -9.89 4.56
C ALA A 4 -0.80 -10.38 3.90
N ASN A 5 -1.24 -11.59 4.23
CA ASN A 5 -2.53 -12.11 3.74
C ASN A 5 -3.72 -11.34 4.33
N ASP A 6 -3.62 -10.90 5.57
CA ASP A 6 -4.66 -10.07 6.20
C ASP A 6 -4.79 -8.71 5.50
N VAL A 7 -3.66 -8.08 5.14
CA VAL A 7 -3.65 -6.83 4.37
C VAL A 7 -4.19 -7.02 2.95
N ILE A 8 -3.90 -8.14 2.30
CA ILE A 8 -4.50 -8.44 0.97
C ILE A 8 -6.02 -8.58 1.07
N ARG A 9 -6.53 -9.20 2.14
CA ARG A 9 -7.97 -9.43 2.32
C ARG A 9 -8.73 -8.19 2.78
N ASN A 10 -8.13 -7.40 3.66
CA ASN A 10 -8.82 -6.34 4.41
C ASN A 10 -8.27 -4.93 4.12
N GLY A 11 -7.25 -4.83 3.28
CA GLY A 11 -6.66 -3.57 2.84
C GLY A 11 -7.30 -3.01 1.57
N ILE A 12 -6.84 -1.83 1.18
CA ILE A 12 -7.22 -1.15 -0.05
C ILE A 12 -6.25 -1.59 -1.15
N GLU A 13 -6.78 -2.13 -2.25
CA GLU A 13 -5.99 -2.37 -3.47
C GLU A 13 -5.66 -1.04 -4.15
N ILE A 14 -4.38 -0.85 -4.47
CA ILE A 14 -3.85 0.33 -5.14
C ILE A 14 -2.95 -0.11 -6.30
N GLU A 15 -2.87 0.72 -7.32
CA GLU A 15 -1.84 0.59 -8.35
C GLU A 15 -0.64 1.49 -7.99
N ILE A 16 0.57 0.96 -8.15
CA ILE A 16 1.82 1.69 -7.96
C ILE A 16 2.70 1.55 -9.19
N GLN A 17 3.49 2.58 -9.50
CA GLN A 17 4.60 2.41 -10.44
C GLN A 17 5.86 1.93 -9.70
N TYR A 18 6.42 0.83 -10.17
CA TYR A 18 7.69 0.31 -9.72
C TYR A 18 8.62 0.09 -10.92
N ARG A 19 9.76 0.80 -10.95
CA ARG A 19 10.74 0.73 -12.05
C ARG A 19 10.15 0.99 -13.45
N GLY A 20 9.12 1.81 -13.54
CA GLY A 20 8.44 2.16 -14.81
C GLY A 20 7.31 1.21 -15.20
N GLU A 21 7.03 0.18 -14.39
CA GLU A 21 5.92 -0.75 -14.61
C GLU A 21 4.82 -0.53 -13.55
N SER A 22 3.55 -0.55 -13.97
CA SER A 22 2.42 -0.57 -13.03
C SER A 22 2.30 -1.95 -12.39
N THR A 23 2.23 -1.99 -11.06
CA THR A 23 1.94 -3.21 -10.30
C THR A 23 0.93 -2.97 -9.19
N LYS A 24 0.30 -4.05 -8.72
CA LYS A 24 -0.66 -4.04 -7.62
C LYS A 24 0.03 -3.99 -6.27
N ALA A 25 -0.58 -3.28 -5.35
CA ALA A 25 -0.23 -3.32 -3.94
C ALA A 25 -1.47 -3.21 -3.07
N PHE A 26 -1.33 -3.57 -1.80
CA PHE A 26 -2.38 -3.45 -0.80
C PHE A 26 -1.88 -2.62 0.36
N VAL A 27 -2.72 -1.71 0.85
CA VAL A 27 -2.42 -0.86 2.00
C VAL A 27 -3.50 -0.98 3.06
N ARG A 28 -3.10 -1.03 4.34
CA ARG A 28 -4.02 -0.96 5.47
C ARG A 28 -3.56 0.09 6.48
N PHE A 29 -4.47 0.95 6.94
CA PHE A 29 -4.20 1.87 8.04
C PHE A 29 -4.25 1.11 9.37
N MET A 30 -3.19 1.25 10.18
CA MET A 30 -3.09 0.60 11.49
C MET A 30 -3.53 1.48 12.65
N GLY A 31 -3.59 2.80 12.44
CA GLY A 31 -3.73 3.79 13.52
C GLY A 31 -2.56 4.76 13.55
N ASN A 32 -2.52 5.57 14.62
CA ASN A 32 -1.47 6.57 14.83
C ASN A 32 -0.47 6.10 15.88
N ASP A 33 0.80 6.50 15.76
CA ASP A 33 1.77 6.33 16.83
C ASP A 33 1.54 7.32 17.99
N SER A 34 2.32 7.19 19.06
CA SER A 34 2.21 8.06 20.25
C SER A 34 2.48 9.54 19.97
N ARG A 35 3.01 9.88 18.78
CA ARG A 35 3.27 11.24 18.31
C ARG A 35 2.22 11.72 17.31
N GLY A 36 1.18 10.92 17.06
CA GLY A 36 0.11 11.24 16.12
C GLY A 36 0.41 10.93 14.65
N ASN A 37 1.53 10.27 14.34
CA ASN A 37 1.85 9.92 12.95
C ASN A 37 1.09 8.66 12.52
N ALA A 38 0.41 8.74 11.37
CA ALA A 38 -0.26 7.60 10.77
C ALA A 38 0.73 6.45 10.47
N LYS A 39 0.30 5.22 10.74
CA LYS A 39 1.01 3.99 10.40
C LYS A 39 0.20 3.14 9.42
N PHE A 40 0.90 2.54 8.47
CA PHE A 40 0.31 1.71 7.44
C PHE A 40 1.07 0.39 7.30
N GLU A 41 0.35 -0.67 6.99
CA GLU A 41 0.91 -1.90 6.43
C GLU A 41 0.81 -1.85 4.92
N PHE A 42 1.85 -2.35 4.26
CA PHE A 42 1.96 -2.36 2.81
C PHE A 42 2.42 -3.73 2.33
N VAL A 43 1.70 -4.27 1.36
CA VAL A 43 2.05 -5.49 0.64
C VAL A 43 2.19 -5.16 -0.83
N GLY A 44 3.35 -5.45 -1.42
CA GLY A 44 3.57 -5.32 -2.86
C GLY A 44 3.50 -6.67 -3.54
N ILE A 45 2.87 -6.71 -4.72
CA ILE A 45 2.68 -7.92 -5.51
C ILE A 45 3.65 -7.90 -6.69
N SER A 46 4.27 -9.05 -7.01
CA SER A 46 5.09 -9.20 -8.22
C SER A 46 4.20 -9.27 -9.46
N SER A 47 4.79 -9.11 -10.64
CA SER A 47 4.08 -9.30 -11.91
C SER A 47 3.46 -10.70 -12.06
N GLU A 48 3.97 -11.70 -11.33
CA GLU A 48 3.45 -13.07 -11.30
C GLU A 48 2.29 -13.28 -10.30
N GLY A 49 1.88 -12.23 -9.59
CA GLY A 49 0.79 -12.31 -8.61
C GLY A 49 1.22 -12.79 -7.22
N ASN A 50 2.52 -12.95 -6.97
CA ASN A 50 3.05 -13.39 -5.67
C ASN A 50 3.34 -12.22 -4.73
N ILE A 51 3.33 -12.46 -3.42
CA ILE A 51 3.78 -11.46 -2.44
C ILE A 51 5.28 -11.22 -2.63
N ALA A 52 5.62 -10.04 -3.14
CA ALA A 52 7.01 -9.62 -3.35
C ALA A 52 7.60 -8.95 -2.10
N THR A 53 6.78 -8.23 -1.34
CA THR A 53 7.25 -7.44 -0.20
C THR A 53 6.14 -7.23 0.83
N TYR A 54 6.52 -7.15 2.10
CA TYR A 54 5.64 -6.81 3.21
C TYR A 54 6.39 -5.93 4.22
N HIS A 55 5.86 -4.73 4.50
CA HIS A 55 6.45 -3.81 5.45
C HIS A 55 5.40 -2.94 6.15
N THR A 56 5.72 -2.54 7.39
CA THR A 56 5.03 -1.44 8.07
C THR A 56 5.77 -0.13 7.79
N LYS A 57 5.04 0.94 7.46
CA LYS A 57 5.61 2.27 7.19
C LYS A 57 4.89 3.37 7.96
N SER A 58 5.64 4.41 8.31
CA SER A 58 5.05 5.69 8.69
C SER A 58 4.37 6.32 7.48
N GLY A 59 3.33 7.13 7.69
CA GLY A 59 2.61 7.80 6.60
C GLY A 59 3.54 8.62 5.70
N LYS A 60 4.56 9.28 6.28
CA LYS A 60 5.55 10.06 5.52
C LYS A 60 6.33 9.21 4.53
N ASP A 61 6.79 8.03 4.95
CA ASP A 61 7.56 7.12 4.09
C ASP A 61 6.68 6.33 3.12
N PHE A 62 5.43 6.08 3.51
CA PHE A 62 4.42 5.48 2.65
C PHE A 62 4.14 6.37 1.43
N TRP A 63 3.79 7.64 1.64
CA TRP A 63 3.44 8.56 0.56
C TRP A 63 4.60 8.77 -0.43
N LYS A 64 5.84 8.88 0.07
CA LYS A 64 7.03 8.95 -0.80
C LYS A 64 7.18 7.72 -1.70
N LYS A 65 6.85 6.53 -1.19
CA LYS A 65 7.03 5.28 -1.94
C LYS A 65 5.92 5.06 -2.97
N VAL A 66 4.71 5.54 -2.70
CA VAL A 66 3.56 5.36 -3.59
C VAL A 66 3.52 6.39 -4.71
N ASN A 67 4.02 7.62 -4.50
CA ASN A 67 3.96 8.70 -5.49
C ASN A 67 5.34 9.13 -6.01
N ASN A 68 6.27 8.21 -6.23
CA ASN A 68 7.56 8.50 -6.84
C ASN A 68 8.35 9.67 -6.17
N GLY A 69 8.26 9.79 -4.85
CA GLY A 69 8.91 10.85 -4.06
C GLY A 69 8.06 12.09 -3.79
N GLU A 70 6.90 12.25 -4.42
CA GLU A 70 5.99 13.37 -4.18
C GLU A 70 5.05 13.11 -3.00
N PHE A 71 4.76 14.15 -2.21
CA PHE A 71 3.83 14.05 -1.09
C PHE A 71 2.39 14.31 -1.54
N ILE A 72 1.89 13.47 -2.45
CA ILE A 72 0.51 13.53 -2.93
C ILE A 72 -0.35 12.66 -2.01
N LYS A 73 -1.18 13.27 -1.16
CA LYS A 73 -2.05 12.53 -0.20
C LYS A 73 -3.30 11.91 -0.83
N ASN A 74 -3.23 11.50 -2.09
CA ASN A 74 -4.35 10.87 -2.78
C ASN A 74 -4.00 9.42 -3.06
N ILE A 75 -4.77 8.49 -2.49
CA ILE A 75 -4.85 7.13 -3.01
C ILE A 75 -5.90 7.20 -4.13
N ASN A 76 -5.53 6.81 -5.35
CA ASN A 76 -6.50 6.56 -6.40
C ASN A 76 -6.92 5.08 -6.28
N PRO A 77 -8.04 4.77 -5.60
CA PRO A 77 -8.53 3.41 -5.54
C PRO A 77 -8.87 2.94 -6.95
N VAL A 78 -8.49 1.70 -7.28
CA VAL A 78 -9.01 1.06 -8.49
C VAL A 78 -10.50 0.81 -8.20
N MET A 79 -11.40 1.58 -8.82
CA MET A 79 -12.84 1.35 -8.68
C MET A 79 -13.18 -0.02 -9.27
N GLY A 80 -13.22 -1.04 -8.44
CA GLY A 80 -13.92 -2.29 -8.74
C GLY A 80 -15.41 -1.98 -8.78
N GLY A 81 -16.04 -2.31 -9.91
CA GLY A 81 -17.45 -2.06 -10.17
C GLY A 81 -18.39 -2.64 -9.13
N GLU A 82 -19.61 -2.08 -9.14
CA GLU A 82 -20.79 -2.48 -8.39
C GLU A 82 -20.92 -4.01 -8.21
N GLN A 83 -21.13 -4.44 -6.97
CA GLN A 83 -21.91 -5.63 -6.62
C GLN A 83 -22.82 -5.30 -5.45
#